data_AF-A0ABD5S0D5-F1
#
_entry.id   AF-A0ABD5S0D5-F1
#
_cell.length_a   1.000
_cell.length_b   1.000
_cell.length_c   1.000
_cell.angle_alpha   90.00
_cell.angle_beta   90.00
_cell.angle_gamma   90.00
#
_symmetry.space_group_name_H-M   'P 1'
#
loop_
_entity.id
_entity.type
_entity.pdbx_description
1 polymer ?
#
loop_
_entity_poly.entity_id
_entity_poly.type
_entity_poly.pdbx_seq_one_letter_code
_entity_poly.pdbx_strand_id
1 'polypeptide(L)'
;MGAIEDVYEDLDAEVSLDEFRESVEEKVEQMGGLADEETAAMLIAHELDDQGGEVSGIADIEPGMDDVQFLAKVVSVGERRTFERDGEAAE
;
A
#
# COMPACT_ATOMS: atom_id res chain seq x y z
N MET A 1 -11.29 6.16 -23.46
CA MET A 1 -10.85 5.59 -22.20
C MET A 1 -11.99 5.71 -21.23
N GLY A 2 -12.37 4.62 -20.55
CA GLY A 2 -13.25 4.71 -19.38
C GLY A 2 -12.46 5.21 -18.17
N ALA A 3 -13.13 5.88 -17.22
CA ALA A 3 -12.47 6.45 -16.03
C ALA A 3 -11.67 5.41 -15.22
N ILE A 4 -12.11 4.15 -15.22
CA ILE A 4 -11.40 3.02 -14.57
C ILE A 4 -10.08 2.69 -15.29
N GLU A 5 -10.07 2.73 -16.63
CA GLU A 5 -8.86 2.46 -17.43
C GLU A 5 -7.82 3.58 -17.23
N ASP A 6 -8.27 4.84 -17.19
CA ASP A 6 -7.38 5.99 -16.95
C ASP A 6 -6.69 5.88 -15.58
N VAL A 7 -7.42 5.52 -14.53
CA VAL A 7 -6.85 5.35 -13.17
C VAL A 7 -5.92 4.13 -13.09
N TYR A 8 -6.25 3.05 -13.79
CA TYR A 8 -5.41 1.84 -13.82
C TYR A 8 -4.10 2.06 -14.60
N GLU A 9 -4.12 2.85 -15.67
CA GLU A 9 -2.89 3.20 -16.42
C GLU A 9 -1.90 4.04 -15.58
N ASP A 10 -2.41 4.83 -14.64
CA ASP A 10 -1.59 5.60 -13.70
C ASP A 10 -1.14 4.78 -12.47
N LEU A 11 -1.73 3.60 -12.25
CA LEU A 11 -1.42 2.69 -11.16
C LEU A 11 -0.35 1.68 -11.58
N ASP A 12 0.78 1.61 -10.88
CA ASP A 12 1.81 0.57 -11.05
C ASP A 12 1.37 -0.75 -10.36
N ALA A 13 0.17 -1.22 -10.69
CA ALA A 13 -0.46 -2.37 -10.06
C ALA A 13 0.03 -3.72 -10.60
N GLU A 14 0.23 -4.66 -9.68
CA GLU A 14 0.54 -6.06 -10.01
C GLU A 14 -0.72 -6.87 -10.41
N VAL A 15 -1.92 -6.30 -10.23
CA VAL A 15 -3.20 -6.92 -10.60
C VAL A 15 -3.62 -6.59 -12.02
N SER A 16 -4.40 -7.48 -12.66
CA SER A 16 -4.89 -7.26 -14.03
C SER A 16 -6.03 -6.24 -14.10
N LEU A 17 -6.21 -5.56 -15.24
CA LEU A 17 -7.30 -4.60 -15.46
C LEU A 17 -8.69 -5.20 -15.17
N ASP A 18 -8.94 -6.45 -15.56
CA ASP A 18 -10.20 -7.14 -15.30
C ASP A 18 -10.46 -7.31 -13.79
N GLU A 19 -9.42 -7.65 -13.02
CA GLU A 19 -9.49 -7.86 -11.57
C GLU A 19 -9.65 -6.54 -10.81
N PHE A 20 -8.96 -5.49 -11.27
CA PHE A 20 -9.15 -4.12 -10.80
C PHE A 20 -10.60 -3.66 -11.02
N ARG A 21 -11.15 -3.92 -12.21
CA ARG A 21 -12.52 -3.54 -12.57
C ARG A 21 -13.57 -4.28 -11.72
N GLU A 22 -13.39 -5.57 -11.47
CA GLU A 22 -14.25 -6.35 -10.57
C GLU A 22 -14.20 -5.79 -9.14
N SER A 23 -13.00 -5.44 -8.66
CA SER A 23 -12.80 -4.82 -7.34
C SER A 23 -13.50 -3.47 -7.22
N VAL A 24 -13.46 -2.66 -8.28
CA VAL A 24 -14.16 -1.37 -8.35
C VAL A 24 -15.68 -1.56 -8.32
N GLU A 25 -16.24 -2.49 -9.11
CA GLU A 25 -17.68 -2.79 -9.11
C GLU A 25 -18.15 -3.28 -7.73
N GLU A 26 -17.39 -4.17 -7.09
CA GLU A 26 -17.70 -4.65 -5.74
C GLU A 26 -17.67 -3.49 -4.73
N LYS A 27 -16.69 -2.58 -4.84
CA LYS A 27 -16.58 -1.42 -3.95
C LYS A 27 -17.74 -0.44 -4.11
N VAL A 28 -18.19 -0.21 -5.35
CA VAL A 28 -19.38 0.61 -5.64
C VAL A 28 -20.62 -0.01 -5.00
N GLU A 29 -20.77 -1.33 -5.10
CA GLU A 29 -21.89 -2.06 -4.49
C GLU A 29 -21.83 -2.02 -2.95
N GLN A 30 -20.63 -2.18 -2.36
CA GLN A 30 -20.41 -2.07 -0.91
C GLN A 30 -20.72 -0.66 -0.37
N MET A 31 -20.47 0.38 -1.14
CA MET A 31 -20.86 1.76 -0.80
C MET A 31 -22.34 2.06 -1.12
N GLY A 32 -23.12 1.06 -1.57
CA GLY A 32 -24.53 1.22 -1.88
C GLY A 32 -24.79 2.18 -3.04
N GLY A 33 -23.83 2.30 -3.97
CA GLY A 33 -23.90 3.24 -5.09
C GLY A 33 -23.79 4.72 -4.70
N LEU A 34 -23.25 5.02 -3.51
CA LEU A 34 -23.01 6.40 -3.07
C LEU A 34 -21.81 7.06 -3.76
N ALA A 35 -20.91 6.25 -4.34
CA ALA A 35 -19.73 6.71 -5.06
C ALA A 35 -19.81 6.28 -6.53
N ASP A 36 -19.40 7.18 -7.42
CA ASP A 36 -19.26 6.90 -8.84
C ASP A 36 -18.07 5.96 -9.09
N GLU A 37 -18.09 5.23 -10.21
CA GLU A 37 -17.05 4.28 -10.61
C GLU A 37 -15.64 4.89 -10.59
N GLU A 38 -15.49 6.16 -10.98
CA GLU A 38 -14.23 6.90 -10.94
C GLU A 38 -13.70 7.07 -9.51
N THR A 39 -14.57 7.40 -8.55
CA THR A 39 -14.16 7.58 -7.16
C THR A 39 -13.83 6.25 -6.50
N ALA A 40 -14.58 5.19 -6.82
CA ALA A 40 -14.28 3.85 -6.37
C ALA A 40 -12.94 3.35 -6.94
N ALA A 41 -12.65 3.63 -8.22
CA ALA A 41 -11.37 3.33 -8.84
C ALA A 41 -10.20 4.01 -8.14
N MET A 42 -10.29 5.31 -7.84
CA MET A 42 -9.23 6.01 -7.10
C MET A 42 -9.01 5.46 -5.68
N LEU A 43 -10.07 5.01 -5.00
CA LEU A 43 -9.96 4.39 -3.68
C LEU A 43 -9.26 3.02 -3.74
N ILE A 44 -9.65 2.18 -4.70
CA ILE A 44 -8.98 0.88 -4.89
C ILE A 44 -7.53 1.08 -5.32
N ALA A 45 -7.26 2.05 -6.21
CA ALA A 45 -5.90 2.39 -6.63
C ALA A 45 -5.05 2.80 -5.42
N HIS A 46 -5.56 3.68 -4.56
CA HIS A 46 -4.85 4.05 -3.33
C HIS A 46 -4.68 2.87 -2.37
N GLU A 47 -5.68 1.99 -2.23
CA GLU A 47 -5.57 0.79 -1.41
C GLU A 47 -4.52 -0.19 -1.95
N LEU A 48 -4.36 -0.32 -3.27
CA LEU A 48 -3.34 -1.15 -3.90
C LEU A 48 -1.93 -0.52 -3.78
N ASP A 49 -1.85 0.81 -3.84
CA ASP A 49 -0.60 1.58 -3.67
C ASP A 49 -0.10 1.54 -2.20
N ASP A 50 -1.00 1.74 -1.23
CA ASP A 50 -0.72 1.66 0.23
C ASP A 50 -0.46 0.23 0.73
N GLN A 51 -0.87 -0.78 -0.02
CA GLN A 51 -0.50 -2.17 0.26
C GLN A 51 0.99 -2.46 -0.03
N GLY A 52 1.72 -1.48 -0.58
CA GLY A 52 3.17 -1.34 -0.45
C GLY A 52 3.91 -2.53 -1.03
N GLY A 53 4.23 -2.43 -2.33
CA GLY A 53 5.04 -3.35 -3.15
C GLY A 53 5.31 -4.70 -2.51
N GLU A 54 4.60 -5.74 -2.96
CA GLU A 54 4.70 -7.08 -2.38
C GLU A 54 6.15 -7.60 -2.45
N VAL A 55 6.91 -7.39 -1.38
CA VAL A 55 8.24 -7.96 -1.25
C VAL A 55 8.08 -9.45 -0.95
N SER A 56 8.46 -10.28 -1.92
CA SER A 56 8.44 -11.75 -1.79
C SER A 56 9.25 -12.23 -0.58
N GLY A 57 10.24 -11.46 -0.13
CA GLY A 57 10.81 -11.60 1.20
C GLY A 57 11.80 -10.50 1.57
N ILE A 58 12.47 -10.69 2.72
CA ILE A 58 13.45 -9.73 3.28
C ILE A 58 14.59 -9.40 2.30
N ALA A 59 14.88 -10.30 1.35
CA ALA A 59 15.95 -10.13 0.36
C ALA A 59 15.66 -9.02 -0.66
N ASP A 60 14.38 -8.70 -0.89
CA ASP A 60 13.93 -7.76 -1.91
C ASP A 60 13.77 -6.33 -1.36
N ILE A 61 14.07 -6.11 -0.08
CA ILE A 61 13.94 -4.80 0.57
C ILE A 61 15.13 -3.91 0.19
N GLU A 62 14.86 -2.77 -0.45
CA GLU A 62 15.84 -1.79 -0.90
C GLU A 62 15.71 -0.42 -0.21
N PRO A 63 16.81 0.37 -0.12
CA PRO A 63 16.74 1.73 0.41
C PRO A 63 15.86 2.62 -0.46
N GLY A 64 14.92 3.33 0.16
CA GLY A 64 14.00 4.24 -0.53
C GLY A 64 12.60 3.68 -0.75
N MET A 65 12.34 2.43 -0.32
CA MET A 65 10.97 1.94 -0.14
C MET A 65 10.34 2.62 1.08
N ASP A 66 9.13 3.16 0.91
CA ASP A 66 8.40 3.87 1.97
C ASP A 66 7.76 2.87 2.97
N ASP A 67 7.03 1.87 2.45
CA ASP A 67 6.36 0.84 3.26
C ASP A 67 6.61 -0.56 2.66
N VAL A 68 6.87 -1.55 3.54
CA VAL A 68 7.09 -2.95 3.14
C VAL A 68 6.35 -3.90 4.09
N GLN A 69 5.62 -4.86 3.54
CA GLN A 69 4.92 -5.89 4.31
C GLN A 69 5.43 -7.29 3.95
N PHE A 70 5.81 -8.08 4.95
CA PHE A 70 6.25 -9.47 4.75
C PHE A 70 5.99 -10.35 5.98
N LEU A 71 5.91 -11.66 5.76
CA LEU A 71 5.75 -12.66 6.82
C LEU A 71 7.09 -13.37 7.08
N ALA A 72 7.59 -13.33 8.33
CA ALA A 72 8.84 -13.99 8.70
C ALA A 72 8.83 -14.56 10.12
N LYS A 73 9.75 -15.52 10.37
CA LYS A 73 9.97 -16.10 11.70
C LYS A 73 10.97 -15.24 12.49
N VAL A 74 10.59 -14.86 13.71
CA VAL A 74 11.51 -14.20 14.66
C VAL A 74 12.61 -15.18 15.10
N VAL A 75 13.87 -14.83 14.83
CA VAL A 75 15.04 -15.63 15.21
C VAL A 75 15.60 -15.25 16.59
N SER A 76 15.49 -13.98 16.97
CA SER A 76 16.00 -13.46 18.24
C SER A 76 15.35 -12.12 18.58
N VAL A 77 15.17 -11.84 19.87
CA VAL A 77 14.72 -10.54 20.38
C VAL A 77 15.84 -9.94 21.23
N GLY A 78 16.26 -8.72 20.90
CA GLY A 78 17.32 -8.01 21.63
C GLY A 78 16.81 -7.35 22.92
N GLU A 79 17.72 -7.10 23.86
CA GLU A 79 17.40 -6.36 25.08
C GLU A 79 17.25 -4.85 24.82
N ARG A 80 16.38 -4.20 25.59
CA ARG A 80 16.16 -2.75 25.49
C ARG A 80 17.41 -1.99 25.92
N ARG A 81 17.94 -1.13 25.04
CA ARG A 81 19.05 -0.23 25.32
C ARG A 81 18.58 1.21 25.43
N THR A 82 19.24 1.99 26.28
CA THR A 82 19.07 3.44 26.40
C THR A 82 20.33 4.14 25.91
N PHE A 83 20.18 5.34 25.34
CA PHE A 83 21.31 6.18 24.95
C PHE A 83 21.08 7.61 25.44
N GLU A 84 22.16 8.31 25.75
CA GLU A 84 22.15 9.73 26.08
C GLU A 84 22.27 10.53 24.78
N ARG A 85 21.35 11.46 24.52
CA ARG A 85 21.42 12.35 23.36
C ARG A 85 22.35 13.51 23.72
N ASP A 86 23.56 13.48 23.20
CA ASP A 86 24.49 14.59 23.34
C ASP A 86 24.03 15.73 22.41
N GLY A 87 23.56 16.87 22.95
CA GLY A 87 23.34 18.09 22.17
C GLY A 87 22.01 18.85 22.31
N GLU A 88 21.16 18.60 23.30
CA GLU A 88 20.02 19.52 23.56
C GLU A 88 19.90 19.82 25.05
N ALA A 89 20.58 20.90 25.47
CA ALA A 89 20.17 21.62 26.66
C ALA A 89 18.79 22.21 26.37
N ALA A 90 17.75 21.62 26.96
CA ALA A 90 16.42 22.22 26.96
C ALA A 90 16.48 23.54 27.73
N GLU A 91 16.24 24.66 27.04
CA GLU A 91 15.73 25.90 27.65
C GLU A 91 14.20 25.89 27.61
#